data_AF-A0A2X3K3N2-F1
#
_entry.id   AF-A0A2X3K3N2-F1
#
_cell.length_a   1.000
_cell.length_b   1.000
_cell.length_c   1.000
_cell.angle_alpha   90.00
_cell.angle_beta   90.00
_cell.angle_gamma   90.00
#
_symmetry.space_group_name_H-M   'P 1'
#
loop_
_entity.id
_entity.type
_entity.pdbx_description
1 polymer ?
#
loop_
_entity_poly.entity_id
_entity_poly.type
_entity_poly.pdbx_seq_one_letter_code
_entity_poly.pdbx_strand_id
1 'polypeptide(L)'
;MEFEERYFREELDYLRQLSKLLATEKPHLARFLAEKDADPDIERLLEGVAFLTGNLRQKIEDEFPELTHGLIKMLWPNYLRPVPAMTLIEYTPDMDKSSVPVLIPRNEQFTTNAGEIRVDEVLPSDAKKEEPPPCTFTLCRDIWLLPVRLEQIENRSTTRNGVINITFFGRTGNGLPHAGSEQTSLLARQ
;
A
#
# COMPACT_ATOMS: atom_id res chain seq x y z
N MET A 1 1.55 -13.07 24.35
CA MET A 1 1.03 -13.80 23.18
C MET A 1 -0.23 -14.48 23.62
N GLU A 2 -1.36 -14.05 23.08
CA GLU A 2 -2.67 -14.59 23.43
C GLU A 2 -2.83 -15.94 22.69
N PHE A 3 -3.18 -16.99 23.42
CA PHE A 3 -3.33 -18.31 22.84
C PHE A 3 -4.60 -18.35 21.97
N GLU A 4 -4.45 -18.64 20.68
CA GLU A 4 -5.60 -18.75 19.79
C GLU A 4 -6.27 -20.12 19.97
N GLU A 5 -7.54 -20.13 20.38
CA GLU A 5 -8.32 -21.35 20.57
C GLU A 5 -8.40 -22.22 19.29
N ARG A 6 -8.25 -21.59 18.12
CA ARG A 6 -8.24 -22.28 16.83
C ARG A 6 -7.17 -23.37 16.76
N TYR A 7 -5.93 -23.09 17.16
CA TYR A 7 -4.85 -24.07 17.07
C TYR A 7 -5.08 -25.26 17.99
N PHE A 8 -5.63 -25.04 19.19
CA PHE A 8 -6.03 -26.13 20.09
C PHE A 8 -7.05 -27.06 19.45
N ARG A 9 -8.12 -26.48 18.88
CA ARG A 9 -9.22 -27.26 18.30
C ARG A 9 -8.76 -28.03 17.06
N GLU A 10 -7.99 -27.38 16.18
CA GLU A 10 -7.41 -28.04 15.00
C GLU A 10 -6.53 -29.23 15.40
N GLU A 11 -5.67 -29.04 16.40
CA GLU A 11 -4.72 -30.07 16.83
C GLU A 11 -5.42 -31.21 17.56
N LEU A 12 -6.45 -30.92 18.34
CA LEU A 12 -7.28 -31.93 18.99
C LEU A 12 -8.06 -32.76 17.97
N ASP A 13 -8.65 -32.12 16.96
CA ASP A 13 -9.36 -32.82 15.89
C ASP A 13 -8.40 -33.66 15.03
N TYR A 14 -7.19 -33.15 14.76
CA TYR A 14 -6.13 -33.90 14.10
C TYR A 14 -5.73 -35.14 14.89
N LEU A 15 -5.48 -35.00 16.20
CA LEU A 15 -5.16 -36.13 17.08
C LEU A 15 -6.27 -37.17 17.12
N ARG A 16 -7.54 -36.75 17.16
CA ARG A 16 -8.69 -37.67 17.11
C ARG A 16 -8.79 -38.42 15.77
N GLN A 17 -8.55 -37.74 14.65
CA GLN A 17 -8.52 -38.39 13.34
C GLN A 17 -7.39 -39.40 13.24
N LEU A 18 -6.19 -39.03 13.70
CA LEU A 18 -5.02 -39.91 13.72
C LEU A 18 -5.25 -41.13 14.62
N SER A 19 -5.88 -40.92 15.78
CA SER A 19 -6.20 -41.98 16.74
C SER A 19 -7.15 -43.02 16.13
N LYS A 20 -8.16 -42.57 15.37
CA LYS A 20 -9.05 -43.47 14.61
C LYS A 20 -8.31 -44.27 13.54
N LEU A 21 -7.44 -43.64 12.77
CA LEU A 21 -6.63 -44.34 11.75
C LEU A 21 -5.73 -45.40 12.40
N LEU A 22 -5.03 -45.03 13.48
CA LEU A 22 -4.14 -45.93 14.20
C LEU A 22 -4.89 -47.11 14.83
N ALA A 23 -6.10 -46.87 15.35
CA ALA A 23 -6.96 -47.93 15.87
C ALA A 23 -7.38 -48.94 14.78
N THR A 24 -7.55 -48.46 13.54
CA THR A 24 -7.89 -49.30 12.39
C THR A 24 -6.72 -50.21 12.01
N GLU A 25 -5.50 -49.68 12.02
CA GLU A 25 -4.27 -50.45 11.74
C GLU A 25 -3.88 -51.39 12.90
N LYS A 26 -4.07 -50.94 14.14
CA LYS A 26 -3.67 -51.64 15.37
C LYS A 26 -4.89 -51.88 16.26
N PRO A 27 -5.64 -52.97 16.02
CA PRO A 27 -6.89 -53.23 16.73
C PRO A 27 -6.71 -53.42 18.24
N HIS A 28 -5.53 -53.85 18.70
CA HIS A 28 -5.22 -53.95 20.14
C HIS A 28 -5.16 -52.58 20.85
N LEU A 29 -4.98 -51.48 20.10
CA LEU A 29 -4.99 -50.11 20.62
C LEU A 29 -6.36 -49.42 20.47
N ALA A 30 -7.29 -50.02 19.71
CA ALA A 30 -8.57 -49.38 19.37
C ALA A 30 -9.41 -49.02 20.61
N ARG A 31 -9.35 -49.85 21.65
CA ARG A 31 -9.99 -49.61 22.95
C ARG A 31 -9.53 -48.31 23.62
N PHE A 32 -8.31 -47.87 23.35
CA PHE A 32 -7.75 -46.65 23.92
C PHE A 32 -7.91 -45.42 23.02
N LEU A 33 -8.12 -45.60 21.71
CA LEU A 33 -7.96 -44.54 20.71
C LEU A 33 -9.20 -44.23 19.86
N ALA A 34 -10.18 -45.14 19.76
CA ALA A 34 -11.31 -44.99 18.83
C ALA A 34 -12.70 -45.23 19.43
N GLU A 35 -12.80 -45.95 20.56
CA GLU A 35 -14.08 -46.24 21.18
C GLU A 35 -14.66 -45.03 21.93
N LYS A 36 -15.98 -44.88 21.88
CA LYS A 36 -16.72 -43.78 22.54
C LYS A 36 -16.74 -43.89 24.07
N ASP A 37 -16.36 -45.06 24.58
CA ASP A 37 -16.12 -45.36 26.01
C ASP A 37 -14.63 -45.26 26.38
N ALA A 38 -13.84 -44.51 25.60
CA ALA A 38 -12.46 -44.22 25.92
C ALA A 38 -12.34 -43.59 27.31
N ASP A 39 -11.29 -43.98 28.02
CA ASP A 39 -11.00 -43.51 29.37
C ASP A 39 -10.94 -41.96 29.40
N PRO A 40 -11.71 -41.29 30.28
CA PRO A 40 -11.67 -39.83 30.43
C PRO A 40 -10.26 -39.27 30.64
N ASP A 41 -9.35 -40.05 31.23
CA ASP A 41 -7.97 -39.63 31.44
C ASP A 41 -7.16 -39.61 30.14
N ILE A 42 -7.48 -40.46 29.16
CA ILE A 42 -6.86 -40.45 27.83
C ILE A 42 -7.35 -39.24 27.02
N GLU A 43 -8.64 -38.93 27.09
CA GLU A 43 -9.17 -37.74 26.40
C GLU A 43 -8.53 -36.46 26.96
N ARG A 44 -8.38 -36.35 28.29
CA ARG A 44 -7.64 -35.25 28.93
C ARG A 44 -6.17 -35.20 28.52
N LEU A 45 -5.55 -36.35 28.32
CA LEU A 45 -4.17 -36.42 27.84
C LEU A 45 -4.07 -35.93 26.39
N LEU A 46 -5.02 -36.30 25.51
CA LEU A 46 -5.09 -35.79 24.15
C LEU A 46 -5.34 -34.27 24.11
N GLU A 47 -6.21 -33.76 24.98
CA GLU A 47 -6.40 -32.31 25.17
C GLU A 47 -5.12 -31.62 25.66
N GLY A 48 -4.42 -32.19 26.65
CA GLY A 48 -3.16 -31.65 27.14
C GLY A 48 -2.06 -31.63 26.07
N VAL A 49 -1.96 -32.68 25.26
CA VAL A 49 -1.03 -32.73 24.12
C VAL A 49 -1.42 -31.70 23.07
N ALA A 50 -2.69 -31.65 22.66
CA ALA A 50 -3.21 -30.67 21.70
C ALA A 50 -2.96 -29.22 22.15
N PHE A 51 -3.06 -28.94 23.45
CA PHE A 51 -2.76 -27.63 24.01
C PHE A 51 -1.28 -27.26 23.83
N LEU A 52 -0.37 -28.19 24.14
CA LEU A 52 1.07 -27.97 24.00
C LEU A 52 1.51 -27.85 22.53
N THR A 53 1.04 -28.75 21.68
CA THR A 53 1.40 -28.77 20.25
C THR A 53 0.73 -27.63 19.48
N GLY A 54 -0.51 -27.27 19.83
CA GLY A 54 -1.18 -26.08 19.30
C GLY A 54 -0.44 -24.79 19.64
N ASN A 55 0.05 -24.65 20.88
CA ASN A 55 0.85 -23.47 21.28
C ASN A 55 2.19 -23.42 20.54
N LEU A 56 2.84 -24.57 20.38
CA LEU A 56 4.08 -24.68 19.62
C LEU A 56 3.86 -24.28 18.16
N ARG A 57 2.80 -24.80 17.52
CA ARG A 57 2.46 -24.49 16.13
C ARG A 57 2.16 -23.00 15.96
N GLN A 58 1.39 -22.42 16.86
CA GLN A 58 1.14 -20.97 16.87
C GLN A 58 2.47 -20.18 16.91
N LYS A 59 3.37 -20.52 17.84
CA LYS A 59 4.68 -19.85 17.94
C LYS A 59 5.52 -19.97 16.67
N ILE A 60 5.54 -21.15 16.06
CA ILE A 60 6.31 -21.39 14.83
C ILE A 60 5.74 -20.55 13.68
N GLU A 61 4.40 -20.53 13.53
CA GLU A 61 3.73 -19.75 12.49
C GLU A 61 3.92 -18.23 12.71
N ASP A 62 3.91 -17.76 13.96
CA ASP A 62 4.15 -16.36 14.30
C ASP A 62 5.60 -15.90 14.08
N GLU A 63 6.60 -16.78 14.27
CA GLU A 63 8.03 -16.45 14.15
C GLU A 63 8.55 -16.53 12.70
N PHE A 64 7.88 -17.28 11.81
CA PHE A 64 8.27 -17.43 10.40
C PHE A 64 8.27 -16.12 9.58
N PRO A 65 7.31 -15.19 9.78
CA PRO A 65 7.36 -13.85 9.19
C PRO A 65 8.64 -13.09 9.56
N GLU A 66 9.15 -13.18 10.78
CA GLU A 66 10.35 -12.43 11.18
C GLU A 66 11.58 -12.90 10.39
N LEU A 67 11.73 -14.21 10.22
CA LEU A 67 12.81 -14.81 9.44
C LEU A 67 12.74 -14.39 7.96
N THR A 68 11.56 -14.52 7.35
CA THR A 68 11.37 -14.23 5.92
C THR A 68 11.52 -12.75 5.61
N HIS A 69 10.97 -11.86 6.45
CA HIS A 69 11.16 -10.40 6.31
C HIS A 69 12.63 -10.02 6.47
N GLY A 70 13.37 -10.63 7.40
CA GLY A 70 14.80 -10.41 7.57
C GLY A 70 15.62 -10.77 6.33
N LEU A 71 15.35 -11.93 5.73
CA LEU A 71 16.00 -12.38 4.51
C LEU A 71 15.67 -11.48 3.30
N ILE A 72 14.40 -11.11 3.13
CA ILE A 72 13.95 -10.21 2.05
C ILE A 72 14.61 -8.84 2.21
N LYS A 73 14.77 -8.33 3.44
CA LYS A 73 15.46 -7.06 3.69
C LYS A 73 16.93 -7.09 3.27
N MET A 74 17.60 -8.24 3.38
CA MET A 74 18.99 -8.40 2.94
C MET A 74 19.11 -8.52 1.41
N LEU A 75 18.24 -9.31 0.78
CA LEU A 75 18.28 -9.56 -0.66
C LEU A 75 17.69 -8.40 -1.48
N TRP A 76 16.57 -7.84 -1.03
CA TRP A 76 15.84 -6.79 -1.73
C TRP A 76 15.26 -5.73 -0.77
N PRO A 77 16.09 -4.79 -0.29
CA PRO A 77 15.69 -3.81 0.72
C PRO A 77 14.58 -2.84 0.29
N ASN A 78 14.28 -2.75 -1.01
CA ASN A 78 13.26 -1.85 -1.55
C ASN A 78 11.86 -2.48 -1.63
N TYR A 79 11.73 -3.81 -1.50
CA TYR A 79 10.44 -4.50 -1.65
C TYR A 79 9.48 -4.25 -0.48
N LEU A 80 10.03 -4.09 0.72
CA LEU A 80 9.26 -3.87 1.96
C LEU A 80 9.09 -2.38 2.29
N ARG A 81 9.48 -1.45 1.39
CA ARG A 81 9.33 -0.02 1.66
C ARG A 81 7.90 0.43 1.38
N PRO A 82 7.23 1.14 2.32
CA PRO A 82 5.93 1.72 2.06
C PRO A 82 6.05 2.77 0.94
N VAL A 83 5.04 2.82 0.07
CA VAL A 83 4.94 3.86 -0.97
C VAL A 83 4.43 5.15 -0.30
N PRO A 84 5.17 6.27 -0.41
CA PRO A 84 4.72 7.52 0.18
C PRO A 84 3.50 8.07 -0.56
N ALA A 85 2.72 8.93 0.11
CA ALA A 85 1.69 9.70 -0.55
C ALA A 85 2.32 10.61 -1.62
N MET A 86 1.70 10.68 -2.79
CA MET A 86 2.12 11.50 -3.93
C MET A 86 0.93 12.31 -4.46
N THR A 87 1.20 13.51 -4.94
CA THR A 87 0.18 14.40 -5.50
C THR A 87 0.71 15.14 -6.73
N LEU A 88 -0.20 15.68 -7.54
CA LEU A 88 0.11 16.53 -8.69
C LEU A 88 -0.10 17.99 -8.29
N ILE A 89 0.89 18.84 -8.56
CA ILE A 89 0.83 20.28 -8.36
C ILE A 89 0.91 20.97 -9.72
N GLU A 90 0.03 21.94 -9.95
CA GLU A 90 0.05 22.81 -11.12
C GLU A 90 0.64 24.17 -10.75
N TYR A 91 1.73 24.56 -11.42
CA TYR A 91 2.25 25.93 -11.32
C TYR A 91 1.65 26.77 -12.43
N THR A 92 0.94 27.83 -12.03
CA THR A 92 0.47 28.85 -12.96
C THR A 92 1.41 30.05 -12.92
N PRO A 93 2.15 30.35 -14.00
CA PRO A 93 3.03 31.51 -14.03
C PRO A 93 2.20 32.80 -13.99
N ASP A 94 2.61 33.74 -13.14
CA ASP A 94 2.08 35.10 -13.17
C ASP A 94 2.68 35.85 -14.37
N MET A 95 1.89 35.92 -15.45
CA MET A 95 2.29 36.47 -16.74
C MET A 95 2.56 37.98 -16.72
N ASP A 96 2.16 38.67 -15.65
CA ASP A 96 2.44 40.10 -15.45
C ASP A 96 3.80 40.34 -14.81
N LYS A 97 4.30 39.37 -14.03
CA LYS A 97 5.55 39.49 -13.25
C LYS A 97 6.72 38.73 -13.85
N SER A 98 6.46 37.69 -14.64
CA SER A 98 7.52 36.87 -15.22
C SER A 98 7.38 36.77 -16.74
N SER A 99 8.38 37.29 -17.46
CA SER A 99 8.51 37.08 -18.91
C SER A 99 9.67 36.13 -19.26
N VAL A 100 10.30 35.51 -18.26
CA VAL A 100 11.50 34.66 -18.42
C VAL A 100 11.21 33.29 -17.79
N PRO A 101 11.70 32.18 -18.36
CA PRO A 101 11.62 30.86 -17.73
C PRO A 101 12.22 30.86 -16.32
N VAL A 102 11.50 30.25 -15.37
CA VAL A 102 11.94 30.12 -13.97
C VAL A 102 12.21 28.65 -13.66
N LEU A 103 13.37 28.37 -13.08
CA LEU A 103 13.71 27.01 -12.61
C LEU A 103 13.16 26.82 -11.21
N ILE A 104 12.34 25.78 -11.03
CA ILE A 104 11.91 25.29 -9.71
C ILE A 104 12.75 24.06 -9.37
N PRO A 105 13.58 24.12 -8.32
CA PRO A 105 14.48 23.03 -7.98
C PRO A 105 13.72 21.83 -7.41
N ARG A 106 14.30 20.65 -7.58
CA ARG A 106 13.95 19.44 -6.85
C ARG A 106 14.03 19.71 -5.35
N ASN A 107 13.15 19.04 -4.59
CA ASN A 107 13.00 19.16 -3.14
C ASN A 107 12.37 20.47 -2.65
N GLU A 108 11.92 21.35 -3.55
CA GLU A 108 11.03 22.46 -3.15
C GLU A 108 9.81 21.88 -2.43
N GLN A 109 9.42 22.50 -1.31
CA GLN A 109 8.40 21.99 -0.39
C GLN A 109 7.06 22.69 -0.55
N PHE A 110 5.98 21.91 -0.46
CA PHE A 110 4.60 22.41 -0.54
C PHE A 110 3.77 21.80 0.57
N THR A 111 3.02 22.64 1.28
CA THR A 111 2.15 22.21 2.37
C THR A 111 0.69 22.27 1.93
N THR A 112 -0.08 21.23 2.24
CA THR A 112 -1.53 21.31 2.10
C THR A 112 -2.09 22.22 3.19
N ASN A 113 -3.00 23.13 2.83
CA ASN A 113 -3.74 23.90 3.83
C ASN A 113 -4.67 22.95 4.59
N ALA A 114 -4.63 23.00 5.92
CA ALA A 114 -5.38 22.10 6.81
C ALA A 114 -6.93 22.30 6.77
N GLY A 115 -7.45 23.19 5.91
CA GLY A 115 -8.84 23.69 5.99
C GLY A 115 -9.82 23.24 4.90
N GLU A 116 -9.39 22.60 3.81
CA GLU A 116 -10.32 22.24 2.70
C GLU A 116 -10.10 20.81 2.21
N ILE A 117 -10.12 19.83 3.11
CA ILE A 117 -10.35 18.46 2.69
C ILE A 117 -11.87 18.26 2.57
N ARG A 118 -12.41 18.44 1.36
CA ARG A 118 -13.73 17.88 1.01
C ARG A 118 -13.58 16.36 0.90
N VAL A 119 -13.54 15.68 2.04
CA VAL A 119 -13.80 14.24 2.07
C VAL A 119 -15.30 14.10 1.87
N ASP A 120 -15.73 13.86 0.63
CA ASP A 120 -17.04 13.26 0.45
C ASP A 120 -16.96 11.85 1.06
N GLU A 121 -17.66 11.71 2.18
CA GLU A 121 -18.18 10.48 2.79
C GLU A 121 -17.37 9.70 3.87
N VAL A 122 -18.07 9.61 5.02
CA VAL A 122 -18.13 8.53 6.02
C VAL A 122 -16.90 8.33 6.92
N LEU A 123 -16.81 9.17 7.96
CA LEU A 123 -16.16 8.80 9.22
C LEU A 123 -17.23 8.50 10.28
N PRO A 124 -17.07 7.44 11.11
CA PRO A 124 -17.98 7.14 12.22
C PRO A 124 -18.09 8.29 13.22
N SER A 125 -19.31 8.49 13.72
CA SER A 125 -19.82 9.63 14.50
C SER A 125 -19.09 10.00 15.81
N ASP A 126 -18.08 9.27 16.27
CA ASP A 126 -17.57 9.40 17.65
C ASP A 126 -16.08 9.80 17.75
N ALA A 127 -15.42 10.15 16.64
CA ALA A 127 -14.09 10.73 16.69
C ALA A 127 -14.18 12.26 16.90
N LYS A 128 -13.47 12.79 17.90
CA LYS A 128 -13.23 14.24 18.04
C LYS A 128 -12.86 14.81 16.67
N LYS A 129 -13.46 15.96 16.27
CA LYS A 129 -13.04 16.75 15.10
C LYS A 129 -11.64 17.32 15.34
N GLU A 130 -10.63 16.46 15.32
CA GLU A 130 -9.25 16.87 15.19
C GLU A 130 -9.02 17.12 13.70
N GLU A 131 -8.74 18.37 13.35
CA GLU A 131 -8.36 18.74 12.01
C GLU A 131 -7.07 17.96 11.65
N PRO A 132 -7.03 17.29 10.49
CA PRO A 132 -5.87 16.51 10.11
C PRO A 132 -4.64 17.42 9.97
N PRO A 133 -3.45 16.99 10.43
CA PRO A 133 -2.24 17.79 10.29
C PRO A 133 -1.91 18.03 8.81
N PRO A 134 -1.33 19.19 8.46
CA PRO A 134 -0.96 19.48 7.07
C PRO A 134 0.13 18.50 6.60
N CYS A 135 0.01 18.04 5.35
CA CYS A 135 1.02 17.20 4.71
C CYS A 135 2.00 18.07 3.93
N THR A 136 3.29 17.77 4.05
CA THR A 136 4.36 18.40 3.29
C THR A 136 4.83 17.48 2.17
N PHE A 137 4.73 17.95 0.94
CA PHE A 137 5.21 17.27 -0.27
C PHE A 137 6.47 17.94 -0.79
N THR A 138 7.26 17.20 -1.56
CA THR A 138 8.48 17.71 -2.22
C THR A 138 8.48 17.38 -3.70
N LEU A 139 9.01 18.29 -4.52
CA LEU A 139 9.21 17.98 -5.94
C LEU A 139 10.27 16.91 -6.13
N CYS A 140 9.95 15.91 -6.95
CA CYS A 140 10.86 14.80 -7.23
C CYS A 140 11.94 15.13 -8.29
N ARG A 141 11.79 16.24 -9.02
CA ARG A 141 12.70 16.67 -10.10
C ARG A 141 12.67 18.18 -10.29
N ASP A 142 13.69 18.69 -10.96
CA ASP A 142 13.75 20.07 -11.42
C ASP A 142 12.72 20.30 -12.53
N ILE A 143 12.01 21.43 -12.48
CA ILE A 143 10.99 21.79 -13.47
C ILE A 143 11.22 23.22 -13.94
N TRP A 144 11.27 23.41 -15.25
CA TRP A 144 11.28 24.74 -15.87
C TRP A 144 9.85 25.23 -16.05
N LEU A 145 9.49 26.30 -15.33
CA LEU A 145 8.24 27.01 -15.49
C LEU A 145 8.39 28.05 -16.60
N LEU A 146 7.75 27.77 -17.75
CA LEU A 146 7.73 28.66 -18.89
C LEU A 146 6.64 29.72 -18.72
N PRO A 147 6.85 30.99 -19.13
CA PRO A 147 5.83 32.04 -19.11
C PRO A 147 4.85 31.85 -20.28
N VAL A 148 4.17 30.71 -20.29
CA VAL A 148 3.24 30.26 -21.31
C VAL A 148 1.99 29.71 -20.61
N ARG A 149 0.82 30.08 -21.12
CA ARG A 149 -0.48 29.57 -20.67
C ARG A 149 -1.12 28.76 -21.79
N LEU A 150 -1.75 27.65 -21.42
CA LEU A 150 -2.62 26.91 -22.33
C LEU A 150 -3.86 27.74 -22.64
N GLU A 151 -4.10 28.04 -23.92
CA GLU A 151 -5.25 28.83 -24.36
C GLU A 151 -6.39 27.94 -24.85
N GLN A 152 -6.07 26.95 -25.68
CA GLN A 152 -7.09 26.09 -26.28
C GLN A 152 -6.54 24.70 -26.57
N ILE A 153 -7.39 23.68 -26.37
CA ILE A 153 -7.14 22.30 -26.83
C ILE A 153 -8.28 21.93 -27.78
N GLU A 154 -7.95 21.57 -29.02
CA GLU A 154 -8.90 20.98 -29.96
C GLU A 154 -8.49 19.54 -30.29
N ASN A 155 -9.38 18.58 -30.08
CA ASN A 155 -9.21 17.25 -30.61
C ASN A 155 -9.95 17.12 -31.95
N ARG A 156 -9.20 16.88 -33.01
CA ARG A 156 -9.71 16.53 -34.34
C ARG A 156 -9.39 15.08 -34.64
N SER A 157 -10.33 14.21 -34.30
CA SER A 157 -10.22 12.78 -34.58
C SER A 157 -11.03 12.39 -35.81
N THR A 158 -10.41 11.63 -36.71
CA THR A 158 -11.01 11.00 -37.89
C THR A 158 -10.87 9.48 -37.77
N THR A 159 -11.54 8.72 -38.62
CA THR A 159 -11.45 7.24 -38.62
C THR A 159 -10.06 6.70 -38.98
N ARG A 160 -9.18 7.54 -39.55
CA ARG A 160 -7.79 7.16 -39.86
C ARG A 160 -6.77 7.75 -38.91
N ASN A 161 -6.94 9.00 -38.49
CA ASN A 161 -5.97 9.72 -37.66
C ASN A 161 -6.65 10.52 -36.54
N GLY A 162 -6.05 10.56 -35.36
CA GLY A 162 -6.37 11.50 -34.28
C GLY A 162 -5.33 12.62 -34.21
N VAL A 163 -5.77 13.87 -34.25
CA VAL A 163 -4.90 15.05 -34.12
C VAL A 163 -5.38 15.88 -32.93
N ILE A 164 -4.49 16.20 -32.01
CA ILE A 164 -4.77 17.14 -30.91
C ILE A 164 -3.98 18.42 -31.18
N ASN A 165 -4.69 19.50 -31.44
CA ASN A 165 -4.11 20.83 -31.57
C ASN A 165 -4.12 21.48 -30.18
N ILE A 166 -2.96 21.95 -29.76
CA ILE A 166 -2.78 22.62 -28.46
C ILE A 166 -2.25 24.03 -28.75
N THR A 167 -3.06 25.04 -28.45
CA THR A 167 -2.73 26.45 -28.62
C THR A 167 -2.25 27.02 -27.32
N PHE A 168 -1.11 27.68 -27.36
CA PHE A 168 -0.46 28.30 -26.21
C PHE A 168 -0.33 29.80 -26.41
N PHE A 169 -0.58 30.56 -25.35
CA PHE A 169 -0.31 31.99 -25.28
C PHE A 169 0.93 32.26 -24.42
N GLY A 170 1.90 33.02 -24.94
CA GLY A 170 3.12 33.36 -24.23
C GLY A 170 3.50 34.83 -24.38
N ARG A 171 4.04 35.44 -23.33
CA ARG A 171 4.55 36.81 -23.37
C ARG A 171 6.08 36.76 -23.52
N THR A 172 6.57 36.93 -24.74
CA THR A 172 8.01 36.91 -25.01
C THR A 172 8.66 38.20 -24.53
N GLY A 173 9.40 38.14 -23.42
CA GLY A 173 10.51 39.08 -23.22
C GLY A 173 11.60 38.78 -24.25
N ASN A 174 12.33 39.81 -24.69
CA ASN A 174 13.40 39.67 -25.68
C ASN A 174 14.35 38.51 -25.31
N GLY A 175 14.28 37.44 -26.11
CA GLY A 175 14.99 36.20 -25.87
C GLY A 175 14.18 35.21 -25.04
N LEU A 176 13.41 34.34 -25.71
CA LEU A 176 13.45 32.95 -25.26
C LEU A 176 14.94 32.59 -25.32
N PRO A 177 15.63 32.31 -24.21
CA PRO A 177 16.92 31.65 -24.32
C PRO A 177 16.68 30.39 -25.15
N HIS A 178 17.73 29.88 -25.78
CA HIS A 178 17.76 28.53 -26.31
C HIS A 178 17.48 27.52 -25.17
N ALA A 179 16.25 27.51 -24.64
CA ALA A 179 15.70 26.43 -23.88
C ALA A 179 15.62 25.33 -24.92
N GLY A 180 16.64 24.48 -24.91
CA GLY A 180 16.73 23.35 -25.79
C GLY A 180 15.36 22.72 -25.88
N SER A 181 14.89 22.53 -27.10
CA SER A 181 13.69 21.80 -27.47
C SER A 181 13.72 20.34 -27.00
N GLU A 182 14.52 20.01 -25.99
CA GLU A 182 14.85 18.65 -25.64
C GLU A 182 13.78 18.04 -24.75
N GLN A 183 13.16 18.77 -23.80
CA GLN A 183 12.11 18.18 -22.95
C GLN A 183 11.11 19.24 -22.40
N THR A 184 9.98 19.46 -23.11
CA THR A 184 8.81 20.13 -22.51
C THR A 184 7.89 19.06 -21.92
N SER A 185 7.73 19.03 -20.59
CA SER A 185 6.82 18.10 -19.94
C SER A 185 5.40 18.69 -19.88
N LEU A 186 4.46 18.10 -20.62
CA LEU A 186 3.02 18.41 -20.55
C LEU A 186 2.30 17.25 -19.87
N LEU A 187 1.51 17.55 -18.84
CA LEU A 187 0.61 16.59 -18.20
C LEU A 187 -0.82 17.01 -18.54
N ALA A 188 -1.50 16.18 -19.32
CA ALA A 188 -2.92 16.36 -19.63
C ALA A 188 -3.76 15.78 -18.49
N ARG A 189 -4.63 16.60 -17.90
CA ARG A 189 -5.67 16.17 -16.96
C ARG A 189 -6.83 15.60 -17.82
N GLN A 190 -7.16 14.32 -17.67
CA GLN A 190 -8.33 13.69 -18.32
C GLN A 190 -9.62 14.12 -17.63
#